data_AF-A0A372NUP2-F1
#
_entry.id   AF-A0A372NUP2-F1
#
_cell.length_a   1.000
_cell.length_b   1.000
_cell.length_c   1.000
_cell.angle_alpha   90.00
_cell.angle_beta   90.00
_cell.angle_gamma   90.00
#
_symmetry.space_group_name_H-M   'P 1'
#
loop_
_entity.id
_entity.type
_entity.pdbx_description
1 polymer ?
#
loop_
_entity_poly.entity_id
_entity_poly.type
_entity_poly.pdbx_seq_one_letter_code
_entity_poly.pdbx_strand_id
1 'polypeptide(L)'
;MENARKINYPNLVSESFGHGRKHYFIDVKKAANDTHFVLVTSSEQYADKQYHRQTIQLWEEDLAFFVEALTMVLRQMTCGDGPRPFSKPQMEVVKDAAGMKALATEDRPREKLHAFGAGSLSNAELLAILFCTGSSELSVLDLCGKIMRSVKDDPARLTLRTTEDLCRFRGVGVAKAATLLAALELGRRAFATV
;
A
#
# COMPACT_ATOMS: atom_id res chain seq x y z
N MET A 1 33.45 -14.89 8.03
CA MET A 1 32.05 -14.53 8.32
C MET A 1 32.09 -13.25 9.13
N GLU A 2 31.87 -12.13 8.46
CA GLU A 2 32.10 -10.79 9.00
C GLU A 2 30.97 -10.42 9.95
N ASN A 3 31.31 -10.20 11.23
CA ASN A 3 30.38 -9.79 12.28
C ASN A 3 29.77 -8.45 11.89
N ALA A 4 28.50 -8.44 11.48
CA ALA A 4 27.73 -7.22 11.27
C ALA A 4 27.77 -6.40 12.56
N ARG A 5 28.49 -5.27 12.53
CA ARG A 5 28.52 -4.30 13.63
C ARG A 5 27.08 -3.93 13.95
N LYS A 6 26.59 -4.24 15.16
CA LYS A 6 25.33 -3.71 15.66
C LYS A 6 25.48 -2.19 15.80
N ILE A 7 25.09 -1.46 14.77
CA ILE A 7 25.02 0.00 14.83
C ILE A 7 23.91 0.34 15.80
N ASN A 8 24.26 0.96 16.92
CA ASN A 8 23.30 1.37 17.94
C ASN A 8 22.66 2.69 17.52
N TYR A 9 21.49 2.61 16.89
CA TYR A 9 20.72 3.79 16.53
C TYR A 9 19.99 4.34 17.76
N PRO A 10 20.09 5.64 18.07
CA PRO A 10 19.43 6.24 19.22
C PRO A 10 17.91 6.13 19.08
N ASN A 11 17.23 5.77 20.18
CA ASN A 11 15.78 5.82 20.28
C ASN A 11 15.36 7.29 20.41
N LEU A 12 14.51 7.77 19.51
CA LEU A 12 13.86 9.07 19.59
C LEU A 12 12.62 8.99 20.48
N VAL A 13 11.83 7.93 20.28
CA VAL A 13 10.60 7.65 21.01
C VAL A 13 10.53 6.15 21.22
N SER A 14 10.07 5.71 22.38
CA SER A 14 9.88 4.29 22.69
C SER A 14 8.62 4.13 23.52
N GLU A 15 7.77 3.21 23.12
CA GLU A 15 6.59 2.77 23.87
C GLU A 15 6.71 1.27 24.13
N SER A 16 6.29 0.81 25.30
CA SER A 16 6.30 -0.62 25.61
C SER A 16 5.06 -1.03 26.39
N PHE A 17 4.54 -2.21 26.08
CA PHE A 17 3.37 -2.78 26.74
C PHE A 17 3.49 -4.30 26.78
N GLY A 18 2.74 -4.96 27.67
CA GLY A 18 2.83 -6.40 27.85
C GLY A 18 1.48 -7.04 28.09
N HIS A 19 1.38 -8.31 27.73
CA HIS A 19 0.24 -9.17 28.03
C HIS A 19 0.71 -10.59 28.32
N GLY A 20 0.57 -11.03 29.58
CA GLY A 20 1.04 -12.34 30.02
C GLY A 20 2.56 -12.48 29.89
N ARG A 21 3.01 -13.45 29.08
CA ARG A 21 4.44 -13.73 28.85
C ARG A 21 5.05 -12.95 27.66
N LYS A 22 4.24 -12.12 27.00
CA LYS A 22 4.64 -11.34 25.82
C LYS A 22 4.83 -9.88 26.19
N HIS A 23 5.98 -9.34 25.79
CA HIS A 23 6.32 -7.93 25.90
C HIS A 23 6.54 -7.37 24.51
N TYR A 24 5.92 -6.22 24.26
CA TYR A 24 5.99 -5.51 23.00
C TYR A 24 6.73 -4.20 23.18
N PHE A 25 7.55 -3.85 22.20
CA PHE A 25 8.28 -2.59 22.13
C PHE A 25 8.03 -1.96 20.77
N ILE A 26 7.73 -0.67 20.76
CA ILE A 26 7.62 0.14 19.55
C ILE A 26 8.63 1.27 19.69
N ASP A 27 9.72 1.20 18.94
CA ASP A 27 10.83 2.15 18.99
C ASP A 27 10.89 2.96 17.70
N VAL A 28 10.86 4.29 17.78
CA VAL A 28 11.25 5.16 16.68
C VAL A 28 12.74 5.46 16.83
N LYS A 29 13.53 5.19 15.79
CA LYS A 29 14.99 5.38 15.79
C LYS A 29 15.42 6.28 14.64
N LYS A 30 16.56 6.93 14.83
CA LYS A 30 17.21 7.76 13.82
C LYS A 30 18.42 7.04 13.22
N ALA A 31 18.42 6.86 11.90
CA ALA A 31 19.52 6.27 11.15
C ALA A 31 20.68 7.26 10.93
N ALA A 32 21.81 6.76 10.45
CA ALA A 32 23.03 7.56 10.26
C ALA A 32 22.90 8.62 9.15
N ASN A 33 21.95 8.45 8.24
CA ASN A 33 21.59 9.34 7.12
C ASN A 33 20.46 10.32 7.48
N ASP A 34 20.21 10.54 8.76
CA ASP A 34 19.14 11.41 9.29
C ASP A 34 17.69 10.92 9.07
N THR A 35 17.48 9.77 8.42
CA THR A 35 16.14 9.20 8.22
C THR A 35 15.66 8.44 9.45
N HIS A 36 14.34 8.26 9.57
CA HIS A 36 13.73 7.56 10.68
C HIS A 36 13.23 6.17 10.29
N PHE A 37 13.16 5.30 11.29
CA PHE A 37 12.51 4.00 11.15
C PHE A 37 11.88 3.56 12.47
N VAL A 38 10.84 2.75 12.37
CA VAL A 38 10.12 2.17 13.49
C VAL A 38 10.52 0.70 13.63
N LEU A 39 10.84 0.29 14.84
CA LEU A 39 11.02 -1.09 15.24
C LEU A 39 9.81 -1.54 16.05
N VAL A 40 9.12 -2.57 15.58
CA VAL A 40 8.09 -3.26 16.37
C VAL A 40 8.67 -4.60 16.79
N THR A 41 8.89 -4.77 18.09
CA THR A 41 9.47 -5.99 18.66
C THR A 41 8.45 -6.70 19.55
N SER A 42 8.24 -7.98 19.31
CA SER A 42 7.56 -8.90 20.22
C SER A 42 8.59 -9.78 20.91
N SER A 43 8.56 -9.85 22.23
CA SER A 43 9.47 -10.63 23.07
C SER A 43 8.65 -11.54 23.96
N GLU A 44 8.72 -12.85 23.72
CA GLU A 44 8.02 -13.86 24.51
C GLU A 44 8.99 -14.62 25.40
N GLN A 45 8.66 -14.75 26.68
CA GLN A 45 9.45 -15.52 27.65
C GLN A 45 8.93 -16.96 27.74
N TYR A 46 9.77 -17.92 27.39
CA TYR A 46 9.49 -19.35 27.49
C TYR A 46 9.75 -19.87 28.91
N ALA A 47 9.21 -21.07 29.21
CA ALA A 47 9.34 -21.72 30.51
C ALA A 47 10.80 -21.88 30.97
N ASP A 48 11.72 -22.03 30.02
CA ASP A 48 13.16 -22.20 30.26
C ASP A 48 13.91 -20.86 30.49
N LYS A 49 13.18 -19.76 30.76
CA LYS A 49 13.70 -18.39 30.89
C LYS A 49 14.42 -17.84 29.64
N GLN A 50 14.36 -18.55 28.52
CA GLN A 50 14.81 -18.05 27.23
C GLN A 50 13.78 -17.09 26.63
N TYR A 51 14.26 -16.06 25.94
CA TYR A 51 13.42 -15.08 25.26
C TYR A 51 13.46 -15.32 23.75
N HIS A 52 12.28 -15.49 23.15
CA HIS A 52 12.15 -15.44 21.70
C HIS A 52 11.74 -14.03 21.29
N ARG A 53 12.58 -13.35 20.51
CA ARG A 53 12.31 -12.01 20.01
C ARG A 53 12.07 -12.04 18.51
N GLN A 54 10.97 -11.45 18.09
CA GLN A 54 10.66 -11.16 16.69
C GLN A 54 10.60 -9.66 16.53
N THR A 55 11.31 -9.15 15.55
CA THR A 55 11.41 -7.71 15.29
C THR A 55 11.09 -7.44 13.83
N ILE A 56 10.22 -6.46 13.60
CA ILE A 56 9.92 -5.91 12.28
C ILE A 56 10.47 -4.49 12.26
N GLN A 57 11.17 -4.15 11.17
CA GLN A 57 11.68 -2.80 10.92
C GLN A 57 10.91 -2.18 9.76
N LEU A 58 10.42 -0.96 9.97
CA LEU A 58 9.64 -0.18 9.00
C LEU A 58 10.31 1.17 8.80
N TRP A 59 10.69 1.50 7.57
CA TRP A 59 11.28 2.81 7.27
C TRP A 59 10.22 3.90 7.17
N GLU A 60 10.58 5.16 7.41
CA GLU A 60 9.64 6.30 7.37
C GLU A 60 8.88 6.41 6.05
N GLU A 61 9.51 6.06 4.92
CA GLU A 61 8.91 6.03 3.59
C GLU A 61 7.77 5.02 3.45
N ASP A 62 7.80 3.95 4.23
CA ASP A 62 6.79 2.88 4.23
C ASP A 62 5.74 3.04 5.35
N LEU A 63 6.00 3.92 6.32
CA LEU A 63 5.22 3.99 7.56
C LEU A 63 3.76 4.39 7.30
N ALA A 64 3.54 5.33 6.36
CA ALA A 64 2.19 5.74 5.99
C ALA A 64 1.36 4.56 5.45
N PHE A 65 1.94 3.76 4.55
CA PHE A 65 1.27 2.58 3.98
C PHE A 65 1.02 1.51 5.04
N PHE A 66 1.98 1.31 5.95
CA PHE A 66 1.84 0.36 7.05
C PHE A 66 0.68 0.74 7.99
N VAL A 67 0.62 2.01 8.41
CA VAL A 67 -0.45 2.51 9.29
C VAL A 67 -1.81 2.41 8.61
N GLU A 68 -1.90 2.72 7.32
CA GLU A 68 -3.13 2.57 6.55
C GLU A 68 -3.58 1.10 6.49
N ALA A 69 -2.66 0.19 6.16
CA ALA A 69 -2.94 -1.25 6.13
C ALA A 69 -3.36 -1.79 7.50
N LEU A 70 -2.65 -1.40 8.56
CA LEU A 70 -2.98 -1.78 9.94
C LEU A 70 -4.37 -1.26 10.33
N THR A 71 -4.68 0.01 10.03
CA THR A 71 -5.99 0.62 10.29
C THR A 71 -7.10 -0.14 9.56
N MET A 72 -6.87 -0.53 8.31
CA MET A 72 -7.83 -1.33 7.54
C MET A 72 -8.08 -2.70 8.18
N VAL A 73 -7.02 -3.39 8.61
CA VAL A 73 -7.13 -4.69 9.29
C VAL A 73 -7.88 -4.55 10.62
N LEU A 74 -7.56 -3.54 11.42
CA LEU A 74 -8.23 -3.31 12.70
C LEU A 74 -9.71 -2.95 12.51
N ARG A 75 -10.06 -2.14 11.50
CA ARG A 75 -11.46 -1.82 11.18
C ARG A 75 -12.28 -3.05 10.82
N GLN A 76 -11.69 -4.02 10.12
CA GLN A 76 -12.35 -5.30 9.81
C GLN A 76 -12.64 -6.12 11.08
N MET A 77 -11.82 -6.00 12.12
CA MET A 77 -12.08 -6.70 13.38
C MET A 77 -13.15 -6.01 14.24
N THR A 78 -13.32 -4.69 14.11
CA THR A 78 -14.25 -3.91 14.94
C THR A 78 -15.65 -3.78 14.35
N CYS A 79 -15.78 -3.75 13.02
CA CYS A 79 -17.07 -3.77 12.35
C CYS A 79 -17.42 -5.25 12.14
N GLY A 80 -18.48 -5.75 12.79
CA GLY A 80 -18.87 -7.17 12.87
C GLY A 80 -19.23 -7.88 11.56
N ASP A 81 -18.74 -7.43 10.41
CA ASP A 81 -18.64 -8.24 9.21
C ASP A 81 -17.59 -9.31 9.47
N GLY A 82 -18.04 -10.54 9.76
CA GLY A 82 -17.16 -11.68 9.99
C GLY A 82 -16.06 -11.81 8.93
N PRO A 83 -14.95 -12.51 9.24
CA PRO A 83 -13.78 -12.55 8.38
C PRO A 83 -14.18 -12.94 6.96
N ARG A 84 -14.05 -11.99 6.01
CA ARG A 84 -14.15 -12.30 4.59
C ARG A 84 -13.15 -13.44 4.33
N PRO A 85 -13.53 -14.49 3.60
CA PRO A 85 -12.67 -15.67 3.45
C PRO A 85 -11.30 -15.24 2.90
N PHE A 86 -10.29 -15.32 3.77
CA PHE A 86 -8.89 -15.20 3.39
C PHE A 86 -8.56 -16.44 2.57
N SER A 87 -8.60 -16.33 1.25
CA SER A 87 -7.90 -17.29 0.41
C SER A 87 -6.40 -17.11 0.67
N LYS A 88 -5.71 -18.19 1.05
CA LYS A 88 -4.24 -18.20 1.14
C LYS A 88 -3.70 -17.55 -0.14
N PRO A 89 -2.81 -16.54 -0.07
CA PRO A 89 -2.17 -16.07 -1.28
C PRO A 89 -1.35 -17.25 -1.84
N GLN A 90 -1.83 -17.86 -2.92
CA GLN A 90 -0.98 -18.61 -3.82
C GLN A 90 0.01 -17.58 -4.39
N MET A 91 1.20 -17.54 -3.82
CA MET A 91 2.30 -16.77 -4.36
C MET A 91 2.92 -17.59 -5.48
N GLU A 92 2.40 -17.42 -6.69
CA GLU A 92 3.28 -17.44 -7.85
C GLU A 92 3.76 -16.01 -8.03
N VAL A 93 5.02 -15.78 -7.64
CA VAL A 93 5.71 -14.54 -7.97
C VAL A 93 5.96 -14.57 -9.47
N VAL A 94 5.00 -14.10 -10.26
CA VAL A 94 5.27 -13.70 -11.63
C VAL A 94 6.08 -12.41 -11.53
N LYS A 95 7.40 -12.56 -11.57
CA LYS A 95 8.36 -11.47 -11.64
C LYS A 95 8.24 -10.82 -13.02
N ASP A 96 7.24 -9.97 -13.22
CA ASP A 96 7.30 -9.02 -14.32
C ASP A 96 8.18 -7.85 -13.88
N ALA A 97 9.38 -7.88 -14.44
CA ALA A 97 10.53 -7.07 -14.10
C ALA A 97 10.42 -5.65 -14.70
N ALA A 98 9.62 -4.78 -14.09
CA ALA A 98 9.78 -3.32 -14.20
C ALA A 98 8.73 -2.60 -13.34
N GLY A 99 9.05 -2.28 -12.07
CA GLY A 99 8.28 -1.29 -11.33
C GLY A 99 8.36 0.09 -12.01
N MET A 100 7.52 1.06 -11.62
CA MET A 100 7.51 2.43 -12.19
C MET A 100 8.90 3.11 -12.29
N LYS A 101 9.87 2.68 -11.47
CA LYS A 101 11.28 3.12 -11.50
C LYS A 101 12.04 2.71 -12.77
N ALA A 102 11.60 1.67 -13.48
CA ALA A 102 12.22 1.16 -14.70
C ALA A 102 11.78 1.90 -15.97
N LEU A 103 10.69 2.67 -15.90
CA LEU A 103 10.31 3.60 -16.98
C LEU A 103 11.28 4.78 -17.02
N ALA A 104 11.56 5.27 -18.24
CA ALA A 104 12.20 6.56 -18.43
C ALA A 104 11.41 7.62 -17.68
N THR A 105 12.10 8.60 -17.11
CA THR A 105 11.45 9.62 -16.25
C THR A 105 10.31 10.33 -16.97
N GLU A 106 10.45 10.57 -18.27
CA GLU A 106 9.43 11.21 -19.12
C GLU A 106 8.20 10.33 -19.40
N ASP A 107 8.32 9.01 -19.30
CA ASP A 107 7.22 8.05 -19.48
C ASP A 107 6.49 7.74 -18.17
N ARG A 108 7.00 8.21 -17.03
CA ARG A 108 6.33 8.02 -15.76
C ARG A 108 5.08 8.91 -15.71
N PRO A 109 3.91 8.38 -15.33
CA PRO A 109 2.65 9.13 -15.47
C PRO A 109 2.64 10.51 -14.81
N ARG A 110 3.21 10.66 -13.60
CA ARG A 110 3.21 11.95 -12.89
C ARG A 110 4.12 12.97 -13.56
N GLU A 111 5.30 12.54 -13.95
CA GLU A 111 6.29 13.36 -14.65
C GLU A 111 5.79 13.74 -16.05
N LYS A 112 5.18 12.81 -16.78
CA LYS A 112 4.49 13.05 -18.05
C LYS A 112 3.35 14.05 -17.92
N LEU A 113 2.53 13.93 -16.86
CA LEU A 113 1.47 14.88 -16.54
C LEU A 113 2.02 16.29 -16.31
N HIS A 114 3.14 16.42 -15.61
CA HIS A 114 3.79 17.71 -15.38
C HIS A 114 4.42 18.31 -16.65
N ALA A 115 5.02 17.48 -17.50
CA ALA A 115 5.72 17.95 -18.71
C ALA A 115 4.77 18.26 -19.87
N PHE A 116 3.72 17.44 -20.07
CA PHE A 116 2.89 17.45 -21.27
C PHE A 116 1.40 17.66 -20.99
N GLY A 117 0.98 17.69 -19.72
CA GLY A 117 -0.40 17.92 -19.31
C GLY A 117 -1.29 16.67 -19.36
N ALA A 118 -2.53 16.78 -18.90
CA ALA A 118 -3.43 15.62 -18.74
C ALA A 118 -3.81 14.93 -20.06
N GLY A 119 -3.85 15.69 -21.17
CA GLY A 119 -4.25 15.17 -22.48
C GLY A 119 -3.25 14.19 -23.12
N SER A 120 -1.99 14.14 -22.65
CA SER A 120 -0.99 13.20 -23.15
C SER A 120 -1.02 11.83 -22.46
N LEU A 121 -1.89 11.66 -21.45
CA LEU A 121 -2.02 10.43 -20.69
C LEU A 121 -3.16 9.57 -21.23
N SER A 122 -2.92 8.27 -21.29
CA SER A 122 -3.97 7.28 -21.45
C SER A 122 -4.85 7.19 -20.21
N ASN A 123 -6.06 6.66 -20.38
CA ASN A 123 -6.98 6.41 -19.26
C ASN A 123 -6.33 5.53 -18.16
N ALA A 124 -5.52 4.55 -18.57
CA ALA A 124 -4.80 3.70 -17.63
C ALA A 124 -3.73 4.46 -16.84
N GLU A 125 -2.99 5.37 -17.48
CA GLU A 125 -2.00 6.23 -16.81
C GLU A 125 -2.69 7.21 -15.83
N LEU A 126 -3.82 7.80 -16.22
CA LEU A 126 -4.63 8.66 -15.33
C LEU A 126 -5.09 7.90 -14.08
N LEU A 127 -5.61 6.68 -14.26
CA LEU A 127 -5.97 5.81 -13.13
C LEU A 127 -4.75 5.45 -12.28
N ALA A 128 -3.60 5.20 -12.90
CA ALA A 128 -2.39 4.83 -12.19
C ALA A 128 -1.89 5.95 -11.27
N ILE A 129 -2.04 7.22 -11.69
CA ILE A 129 -1.75 8.37 -10.84
C ILE A 129 -2.64 8.38 -9.60
N LEU A 130 -3.95 8.12 -9.76
CA LEU A 130 -4.91 8.06 -8.65
C LEU A 130 -4.58 6.91 -7.69
N PHE A 131 -4.23 5.75 -8.21
CA PHE A 131 -4.00 4.55 -7.40
C PHE A 131 -2.65 4.52 -6.71
N CYS A 132 -1.66 5.23 -7.26
CA CYS A 132 -0.27 5.35 -6.77
C CYS A 132 0.53 4.05 -6.77
N THR A 133 -0.07 2.91 -6.40
CA THR A 133 0.58 1.61 -6.26
C THR A 133 -0.22 0.52 -6.98
N GLY A 134 0.49 -0.54 -7.38
CA GLY A 134 -0.10 -1.70 -8.02
C GLY A 134 -0.71 -2.68 -7.02
N SER A 135 -0.76 -3.95 -7.41
CA SER A 135 -1.03 -5.07 -6.52
C SER A 135 0.28 -5.79 -6.20
N SER A 136 0.19 -6.88 -5.42
CA SER A 136 1.33 -7.79 -5.23
C SER A 136 1.73 -8.55 -6.50
N GLU A 137 0.86 -8.58 -7.52
CA GLU A 137 1.05 -9.33 -8.77
C GLU A 137 1.26 -8.44 -9.99
N LEU A 138 0.64 -7.26 -10.00
CA LEU A 138 0.58 -6.38 -11.15
C LEU A 138 1.16 -5.02 -10.80
N SER A 139 1.91 -4.44 -11.73
CA SER A 139 2.26 -3.02 -11.65
C SER A 139 0.97 -2.17 -11.64
N VAL A 140 1.07 -0.93 -11.17
CA VAL A 140 -0.09 -0.03 -11.17
C VAL A 140 -0.63 0.20 -12.58
N LEU A 141 0.25 0.28 -13.59
CA LEU A 141 -0.14 0.45 -14.98
C LEU A 141 -0.86 -0.78 -15.53
N ASP A 142 -0.38 -1.99 -15.21
CA ASP A 142 -1.02 -3.23 -15.64
C ASP A 142 -2.38 -3.44 -14.97
N LEU A 143 -2.47 -3.12 -13.68
CA LEU A 143 -3.72 -3.15 -12.93
C LEU A 143 -4.74 -2.18 -13.53
N CYS A 144 -4.36 -0.92 -13.75
CA CYS A 144 -5.23 0.08 -14.34
C CYS A 144 -5.60 -0.24 -15.78
N GLY A 145 -4.66 -0.78 -16.58
CA GLY A 145 -4.94 -1.27 -17.93
C GLY A 145 -5.94 -2.44 -17.93
N LYS A 146 -5.83 -3.37 -16.96
CA LYS A 146 -6.79 -4.47 -16.79
C LYS A 146 -8.19 -3.95 -16.43
N ILE A 147 -8.28 -2.94 -15.57
CA ILE A 147 -9.55 -2.29 -15.21
C ILE A 147 -10.17 -1.62 -16.44
N MET A 148 -9.39 -0.84 -17.21
CA MET A 148 -9.89 -0.17 -18.42
C MET A 148 -10.35 -1.17 -19.49
N ARG A 149 -9.60 -2.25 -19.73
CA ARG A 149 -10.04 -3.31 -20.65
C ARG A 149 -11.38 -3.94 -20.24
N SER A 150 -11.65 -4.07 -18.93
CA SER A 150 -12.94 -4.60 -18.44
C SER A 150 -14.15 -3.73 -18.80
N VAL A 151 -13.92 -2.45 -19.12
CA VAL A 151 -14.92 -1.50 -19.56
C VAL A 151 -14.77 -1.10 -21.03
N LYS A 152 -13.98 -1.85 -21.82
CA LYS A 152 -13.67 -1.56 -23.23
C LYS A 152 -13.03 -0.18 -23.43
N ASP A 153 -12.13 0.19 -22.52
CA ASP A 153 -11.38 1.44 -22.50
C ASP A 153 -12.22 2.73 -22.43
N ASP A 154 -13.50 2.61 -22.07
CA ASP A 154 -14.44 3.72 -21.86
C ASP A 154 -14.57 4.07 -20.35
N PRO A 155 -14.02 5.21 -19.89
CA PRO A 155 -14.09 5.63 -18.49
C PRO A 155 -15.52 5.91 -18.01
N ALA A 156 -16.44 6.30 -18.89
CA ALA A 156 -17.81 6.59 -18.50
C ALA A 156 -18.48 5.34 -17.90
N ARG A 157 -18.12 4.15 -18.39
CA ARG A 157 -18.64 2.87 -17.89
C ARG A 157 -18.11 2.50 -16.51
N LEU A 158 -17.05 3.14 -16.02
CA LEU A 158 -16.61 2.98 -14.63
C LEU A 158 -17.58 3.61 -13.64
N THR A 159 -18.35 4.63 -14.05
CA THR A 159 -19.37 5.27 -13.20
C THR A 159 -20.52 4.33 -12.84
N LEU A 160 -20.72 3.27 -13.63
CA LEU A 160 -21.75 2.25 -13.41
C LEU A 160 -21.28 1.14 -12.46
N ARG A 161 -20.01 1.14 -12.06
CA ARG A 161 -19.44 0.11 -11.19
C ARG A 161 -19.69 0.46 -9.73
N THR A 162 -20.04 -0.55 -8.94
CA THR A 162 -20.08 -0.40 -7.49
C THR A 162 -18.69 -0.59 -6.88
N THR A 163 -18.55 -0.21 -5.60
CA THR A 163 -17.35 -0.50 -4.82
C THR A 163 -17.00 -1.98 -4.85
N GLU A 164 -18.01 -2.85 -4.75
CA GLU A 164 -17.85 -4.31 -4.76
C GLU A 164 -17.34 -4.81 -6.12
N ASP A 165 -17.87 -4.28 -7.23
CA ASP A 165 -17.40 -4.60 -8.57
C ASP A 165 -15.92 -4.25 -8.75
N LEU A 166 -15.50 -3.07 -8.27
CA LEU A 166 -14.11 -2.61 -8.34
C LEU A 166 -13.19 -3.41 -7.41
N CYS A 167 -13.68 -3.82 -6.24
CA CYS A 167 -12.89 -4.63 -5.30
C CYS A 167 -12.64 -6.06 -5.78
N ARG A 168 -13.28 -6.52 -6.87
CA ARG A 168 -12.96 -7.81 -7.49
C ARG A 168 -11.59 -7.83 -8.18
N PHE A 169 -11.03 -6.67 -8.50
CA PHE A 169 -9.67 -6.59 -9.05
C PHE A 169 -8.64 -6.71 -7.92
N ARG A 170 -7.77 -7.73 -8.00
CA ARG A 170 -6.71 -7.94 -7.00
C ARG A 170 -5.82 -6.70 -6.92
N GLY A 171 -5.68 -6.13 -5.72
CA GLY A 171 -4.95 -4.88 -5.48
C GLY A 171 -5.79 -3.61 -5.52
N VAL A 172 -7.10 -3.71 -5.78
CA VAL A 172 -8.09 -2.65 -5.60
C VAL A 172 -8.88 -2.94 -4.33
N GLY A 173 -8.52 -2.28 -3.23
CA GLY A 173 -9.31 -2.28 -2.00
C GLY A 173 -10.35 -1.17 -1.99
N VAL A 174 -11.12 -1.11 -0.90
CA VAL A 174 -12.15 -0.08 -0.68
C VAL A 174 -11.59 1.33 -0.83
N ALA A 175 -10.36 1.59 -0.36
CA ALA A 175 -9.71 2.89 -0.51
C ALA A 175 -9.52 3.29 -1.99
N LYS A 176 -8.89 2.44 -2.81
CA LYS A 176 -8.69 2.71 -4.25
C LYS A 176 -10.01 2.79 -5.01
N ALA A 177 -10.98 1.94 -4.66
CA ALA A 177 -12.32 2.01 -5.24
C ALA A 177 -13.00 3.35 -4.90
N ALA A 178 -12.96 3.78 -3.64
CA ALA A 178 -13.49 5.07 -3.22
C ALA A 178 -12.80 6.25 -3.91
N THR A 179 -11.47 6.22 -4.05
CA THR A 179 -10.71 7.24 -4.80
C THR A 179 -11.19 7.33 -6.24
N LEU A 180 -11.38 6.21 -6.93
CA LEU A 180 -11.89 6.19 -8.30
C LEU A 180 -13.31 6.75 -8.39
N LEU A 181 -14.22 6.26 -7.55
CA LEU A 181 -15.61 6.72 -7.55
C LEU A 181 -15.72 8.20 -7.23
N ALA A 182 -14.93 8.71 -6.27
CA ALA A 182 -14.88 10.12 -5.94
C ALA A 182 -14.35 10.96 -7.12
N ALA A 183 -13.28 10.51 -7.79
CA ALA A 183 -12.72 11.19 -8.95
C ALA A 183 -13.72 11.27 -10.12
N LEU A 184 -14.43 10.17 -10.39
CA LEU A 184 -15.46 10.11 -11.42
C LEU A 184 -16.64 11.02 -11.12
N GLU A 185 -17.14 11.00 -9.87
CA GLU A 185 -18.24 11.86 -9.44
C GLU A 185 -17.84 13.34 -9.48
N LEU A 186 -16.58 13.67 -9.12
CA LEU A 186 -16.06 15.02 -9.25
C LEU A 186 -16.02 15.48 -10.72
N GLY A 187 -15.52 14.64 -11.61
CA GLY A 187 -15.55 14.90 -13.06
C GLY A 187 -16.97 15.12 -13.57
N ARG A 188 -17.90 14.25 -13.17
CA ARG A 188 -19.32 14.40 -13.53
C ARG A 188 -19.89 15.74 -13.06
N ARG A 189 -19.63 16.16 -11.82
CA ARG A 189 -20.08 17.46 -11.29
C ARG A 189 -19.45 18.65 -12.01
N ALA A 190 -18.17 18.56 -12.34
CA ALA A 190 -17.45 19.62 -13.05
C ALA A 190 -18.03 19.90 -14.45
N PHE A 191 -18.55 18.86 -15.13
CA PHE A 191 -19.13 18.98 -16.47
C PHE A 191 -20.67 18.96 -16.51
N ALA A 192 -21.35 18.67 -15.39
CA ALA A 192 -22.81 18.68 -15.31
C ALA A 192 -23.41 20.09 -15.14
N THR A 193 -22.58 21.13 -15.04
CA THR A 193 -23.03 22.52 -14.89
C THR A 193 -22.37 23.39 -15.94
N VAL A 194 -23.02 23.45 -17.11
CA VAL A 194 -23.00 24.58 -18.05
C VAL A 194 -24.42 24.78 -18.54
#